data_AF-A0A8T7E2K6-F1
#
_entry.id   AF-A0A8T7E2K6-F1
#
_cell.length_a   1.000
_cell.length_b   1.000
_cell.length_c   1.000
_cell.angle_alpha   90.00
_cell.angle_beta   90.00
_cell.angle_gamma   90.00
#
_symmetry.space_group_name_H-M   'P 1'
#
loop_
_entity.id
_entity.type
_entity.pdbx_description
1 polymer ?
#
loop_
_entity_poly.entity_id
_entity_poly.type
_entity_poly.pdbx_seq_one_letter_code
_entity_poly.pdbx_strand_id
1 'polypeptide(L)'
;MFRKSGSAEQQGYAIWEYDQIPGPNDVYFARAGWLAENTDLVGRFITALGEAKRWVEANPDSAAEIGARNAIGADDLERNRAVIDLRIEMQREGPGVAEHGMGWCDIETMTEVADRATELGILDQPIDVSAAITNAFVAPP
;
A
#
# COMPACT_ATOMS: atom_id res chain seq x y z
N MET A 1 23.41 13.08 18.29
CA MET A 1 22.79 12.59 19.55
C MET A 1 21.50 13.37 19.79
N PHE A 2 20.38 12.94 19.22
CA PHE A 2 19.07 13.57 19.45
C PHE A 2 18.23 12.64 20.32
N ARG A 3 18.35 12.75 21.63
CA ARG A 3 17.29 12.31 22.55
C ARG A 3 16.60 13.56 23.04
N LYS A 4 15.56 14.00 22.33
CA LYS A 4 14.53 14.83 22.97
C LYS A 4 13.62 13.86 23.71
N SER A 5 13.90 13.66 24.99
CA SER A 5 13.00 12.98 25.90
C SER A 5 11.80 13.90 26.15
N GLY A 6 10.64 13.50 25.63
CA GLY A 6 9.35 14.12 25.86
C GLY A 6 8.33 13.65 24.83
N SER A 7 7.06 13.50 25.21
CA SER A 7 5.98 13.15 24.26
C SER A 7 5.89 14.20 23.14
N ALA A 8 5.28 13.85 22.01
CA ALA A 8 5.09 14.79 20.89
C ALA A 8 4.40 16.09 21.35
N GLU A 9 3.42 15.97 22.24
CA GLU A 9 2.71 17.10 22.87
C GLU A 9 3.63 17.99 23.71
N GLN A 10 4.55 17.39 24.49
CA GLN A 10 5.54 18.15 25.27
C GLN A 10 6.53 18.91 24.39
N GLN A 11 6.62 18.55 23.11
CA GLN A 11 7.44 19.24 22.12
C GLN A 11 6.64 20.27 21.30
N GLY A 12 5.38 20.52 21.67
CA GLY A 12 4.50 21.48 21.00
C GLY A 12 3.82 20.96 19.73
N TYR A 13 3.90 19.65 19.47
CA TYR A 13 3.15 19.03 18.38
C TYR A 13 1.74 18.65 18.89
N ALA A 14 0.71 19.09 18.17
CA ALA A 14 -0.62 18.51 18.33
C ALA A 14 -0.69 17.23 17.50
N ILE A 15 -1.04 16.11 18.12
CA ILE A 15 -1.48 14.91 17.39
C ILE A 15 -2.98 15.09 17.18
N TRP A 16 -3.39 15.14 15.92
CA TRP A 16 -4.78 15.27 15.55
C TRP A 16 -5.33 13.85 15.38
N GLU A 17 -6.31 13.48 16.20
CA GLU A 17 -7.03 12.23 16.04
C GLU A 17 -8.14 12.44 15.00
N TYR A 18 -8.08 11.66 13.93
CA TYR A 18 -9.10 11.62 12.88
C TYR A 18 -9.63 10.21 12.78
N ASP A 19 -10.92 10.10 12.45
CA ASP A 19 -11.48 8.83 11.98
C ASP A 19 -10.64 8.36 10.78
N GLN A 20 -9.99 7.21 10.96
CA GLN A 20 -9.15 6.62 9.92
C GLN A 20 -10.06 5.87 8.96
N ILE A 21 -10.03 6.24 7.68
CA ILE A 21 -10.66 5.45 6.63
C ILE A 21 -9.60 4.45 6.16
N PRO A 22 -9.84 3.13 6.25
CA PRO A 22 -8.94 2.14 5.69
C PRO A 22 -8.73 2.42 4.20
N GLY A 23 -7.53 2.22 3.69
CA GLY A 23 -7.24 2.46 2.29
C GLY A 23 -5.99 1.71 1.86
N PRO A 24 -5.83 1.42 0.56
CA PRO A 24 -4.62 0.81 0.05
C PRO A 24 -3.45 1.76 0.29
N ASN A 25 -2.37 1.25 0.89
CA ASN A 25 -1.15 2.04 1.11
C ASN A 25 -0.52 2.46 -0.21
N ASP A 26 -0.34 1.49 -1.12
CA ASP A 26 0.16 1.74 -2.48
C ASP A 26 -0.77 1.12 -3.51
N VAL A 27 -0.94 1.81 -4.63
CA VAL A 27 -1.72 1.35 -5.78
C VAL A 27 -0.89 1.45 -7.06
N TYR A 28 -1.08 0.47 -7.96
CA TYR A 28 -0.60 0.57 -9.33
C TYR A 28 -1.72 1.09 -10.21
N PHE A 29 -1.42 2.06 -11.07
CA PHE A 29 -2.38 2.64 -11.98
C PHE A 29 -1.83 2.68 -13.41
N ALA A 30 -2.74 2.55 -14.37
CA ALA A 30 -2.46 2.64 -15.79
C ALA A 30 -3.62 3.34 -16.50
N ARG A 31 -3.37 3.88 -17.69
CA ARG A 31 -4.47 4.36 -18.54
C ARG A 31 -5.32 3.17 -18.99
N ALA A 32 -6.64 3.28 -18.90
CA ALA A 32 -7.56 2.20 -19.23
C ALA A 32 -7.32 1.61 -20.64
N GLY A 33 -7.14 2.46 -21.66
CA GLY A 33 -6.85 2.00 -23.03
C GLY A 33 -5.55 1.20 -23.14
N TRP A 34 -4.50 1.64 -22.42
CA TRP A 34 -3.24 0.91 -22.39
C TRP A 34 -3.38 -0.43 -21.65
N LEU A 35 -4.08 -0.44 -20.52
CA LEU A 35 -4.33 -1.66 -19.75
C LEU A 35 -5.08 -2.71 -20.60
N ALA A 36 -6.11 -2.29 -21.34
CA ALA A 36 -6.89 -3.16 -22.20
C ALA A 36 -6.05 -3.81 -23.32
N GLU A 37 -5.04 -3.12 -23.83
CA GLU A 37 -4.12 -3.62 -24.86
C GLU A 37 -2.97 -4.47 -24.28
N ASN A 38 -2.74 -4.44 -22.96
CA ASN A 38 -1.56 -5.01 -22.31
C ASN A 38 -1.91 -5.96 -21.15
N THR A 39 -3.10 -6.55 -21.14
CA THR A 39 -3.60 -7.41 -20.04
C THR A 39 -2.65 -8.55 -19.69
N ASP A 40 -2.07 -9.22 -20.69
CA ASP A 40 -1.14 -10.34 -20.47
C ASP A 40 0.17 -9.88 -19.82
N LEU A 41 0.69 -8.73 -20.24
CA LEU A 41 1.89 -8.13 -19.66
C LEU A 41 1.64 -7.75 -18.19
N VAL A 42 0.49 -7.12 -17.93
CA VAL A 42 0.09 -6.70 -16.58
C VAL A 42 -0.13 -7.91 -15.68
N GLY A 43 -0.82 -8.94 -16.15
CA GLY A 43 -1.02 -10.18 -15.39
C GLY A 43 0.31 -10.80 -14.95
N ARG A 44 1.27 -10.95 -15.89
CA ARG A 44 2.62 -11.45 -15.58
C ARG A 44 3.38 -10.57 -14.59
N PHE A 45 3.26 -9.25 -14.73
CA PHE A 45 3.87 -8.29 -13.80
C PHE A 45 3.30 -8.45 -12.37
N ILE A 46 1.98 -8.54 -12.23
CA ILE A 46 1.32 -8.71 -10.92
C ILE A 46 1.68 -10.07 -10.31
N THR A 47 1.74 -11.15 -11.10
CA THR A 47 2.22 -12.45 -10.62
C THR A 47 3.65 -12.36 -10.09
N ALA A 48 4.58 -11.79 -10.87
CA ALA A 48 5.97 -11.64 -10.45
C ALA A 48 6.12 -10.74 -9.21
N LEU A 49 5.29 -9.70 -9.09
CA LEU A 49 5.24 -8.85 -7.91
C LEU A 49 4.79 -9.65 -6.67
N GLY A 50 3.76 -10.48 -6.80
CA GLY A 50 3.31 -11.36 -5.72
C GLY A 50 4.37 -12.37 -5.28
N GLU A 51 5.11 -12.94 -6.23
CA GLU A 51 6.26 -13.81 -5.95
C GLU A 51 7.38 -13.07 -5.22
N ALA A 52 7.74 -11.87 -5.68
CA ALA A 52 8.76 -11.05 -5.03
C ALA A 52 8.38 -10.71 -3.59
N LYS A 53 7.11 -10.37 -3.34
CA LYS A 53 6.58 -10.06 -2.00
C LYS A 53 6.66 -11.27 -1.06
N ARG A 54 6.27 -12.46 -1.52
CA ARG A 54 6.44 -13.71 -0.75
C ARG A 54 7.91 -14.03 -0.49
N TRP A 55 8.79 -13.76 -1.45
CA TRP A 55 10.24 -13.92 -1.23
C TRP A 55 10.76 -12.97 -0.16
N VAL A 56 10.32 -11.71 -0.15
CA VAL A 56 10.69 -10.72 0.89
C VAL A 56 10.23 -11.19 2.26
N GLU A 57 9.01 -11.69 2.38
CA GLU A 57 8.48 -12.24 3.63
C GLU A 57 9.30 -13.42 4.15
N ALA A 58 9.73 -14.31 3.25
CA ALA A 58 10.58 -15.46 3.60
C ALA A 58 12.05 -15.09 3.87
N ASN A 59 12.53 -13.93 3.38
CA ASN A 59 13.94 -13.52 3.42
C ASN A 59 14.10 -12.03 3.80
N PRO A 60 13.56 -11.57 4.95
CA PRO A 60 13.46 -10.14 5.24
C PRO A 60 14.81 -9.46 5.45
N ASP A 61 15.81 -10.17 5.98
CA ASP A 61 17.17 -9.65 6.15
C ASP A 61 17.85 -9.42 4.79
N SER A 62 17.72 -10.40 3.87
CA SER A 62 18.23 -10.26 2.49
C SER A 62 17.50 -9.15 1.73
N ALA A 63 16.19 -9.00 1.94
CA ALA A 63 15.43 -7.89 1.37
C ALA A 63 15.92 -6.53 1.90
N ALA A 64 16.25 -6.42 3.19
CA ALA A 64 16.81 -5.21 3.78
C ALA A 64 18.20 -4.87 3.18
N GLU A 65 19.06 -5.85 2.93
CA GLU A 65 20.35 -5.63 2.26
C GLU A 65 20.20 -5.23 0.79
N ILE A 66 19.20 -5.74 0.07
CA ILE A 66 18.87 -5.29 -1.28
C ILE A 66 18.38 -3.84 -1.25
N GLY A 67 17.48 -3.52 -0.31
CA GLY A 67 16.96 -2.17 -0.14
C GLY A 67 18.08 -1.15 0.13
N ALA A 68 19.03 -1.46 1.01
CA ALA A 68 20.15 -0.57 1.35
C ALA A 68 21.03 -0.18 0.14
N ARG A 69 21.05 -1.01 -0.92
CA ARG A 69 21.82 -0.76 -2.14
C ARG A 69 21.05 0.01 -3.22
N ASN A 70 19.72 -0.04 -3.20
CA ASN A 70 18.89 0.39 -4.33
C ASN A 70 17.86 1.47 -3.96
N ALA A 71 17.45 1.56 -2.70
CA ALA A 71 16.40 2.47 -2.26
C ALA A 71 17.00 3.75 -1.65
N ILE A 72 16.37 4.88 -2.00
CA ILE A 72 16.70 6.18 -1.39
C ILE A 72 16.29 6.12 0.09
N GLY A 73 17.20 6.49 0.98
CA GLY A 73 16.93 6.48 2.42
C GLY A 73 16.87 5.07 3.02
N ALA A 74 17.66 4.12 2.52
CA ALA A 74 17.85 2.79 3.12
C ALA A 74 19.28 2.58 3.66
N ASP A 75 19.99 3.68 3.95
CA ASP A 75 21.37 3.71 4.45
C ASP A 75 21.55 3.13 5.87
N ASP A 76 20.46 3.03 6.62
CA ASP A 76 20.40 2.38 7.93
C ASP A 76 19.71 1.02 7.81
N LEU A 77 20.47 -0.06 8.03
CA LEU A 77 19.99 -1.44 7.90
C LEU A 77 18.95 -1.80 8.98
N GLU A 78 19.09 -1.28 10.20
CA GLU A 78 18.14 -1.53 11.29
C GLU A 78 16.80 -0.88 10.96
N ARG A 79 16.83 0.40 10.53
CA ARG A 79 15.63 1.09 10.04
C ARG A 79 15.01 0.36 8.86
N ASN A 80 15.81 -0.03 7.87
CA ASN A 80 15.29 -0.66 6.66
C ASN A 80 14.65 -2.02 6.98
N ARG A 81 15.27 -2.81 7.87
CA ARG A 81 14.70 -4.07 8.34
C ARG A 81 13.37 -3.86 9.08
N ALA A 82 13.26 -2.84 9.92
CA ALA A 82 12.00 -2.49 10.59
C ALA A 82 10.91 -2.06 9.60
N VAL A 83 11.27 -1.31 8.55
CA VAL A 83 10.37 -0.96 7.45
C VAL A 83 9.91 -2.22 6.72
N ILE A 84 10.79 -3.19 6.46
CA ILE A 84 10.42 -4.47 5.83
C ILE A 84 9.39 -5.23 6.68
N ASP A 85 9.54 -5.30 8.01
CA ASP A 85 8.52 -5.92 8.89
C ASP A 85 7.16 -5.25 8.75
N LEU A 86 7.13 -3.92 8.88
CA LEU A 86 5.90 -3.14 8.72
C LEU A 86 5.23 -3.44 7.37
N ARG A 87 6.02 -3.48 6.30
CA ARG A 87 5.51 -3.74 4.95
C ARG A 87 5.00 -5.18 4.80
N ILE A 88 5.58 -6.16 5.48
CA ILE A 88 5.08 -7.55 5.52
C ILE A 88 3.73 -7.60 6.24
N GLU A 89 3.61 -6.93 7.38
CA GLU A 89 2.36 -6.85 8.15
C GLU A 89 1.23 -6.24 7.31
N MET A 90 1.48 -5.06 6.72
CA MET A 90 0.51 -4.35 5.86
C MET A 90 0.04 -5.15 4.64
N GLN A 91 0.78 -6.18 4.21
CA GLN A 91 0.38 -7.02 3.07
C GLN A 91 -0.67 -8.07 3.42
N ARG A 92 -0.77 -8.40 4.71
CA ARG A 92 -1.71 -9.38 5.25
C ARG A 92 -2.96 -8.72 5.83
N GLU A 93 -2.89 -7.41 6.03
CA GLU A 93 -3.93 -6.60 6.63
C GLU A 93 -4.71 -5.85 5.54
N GLY A 94 -6.03 -5.78 5.72
CA GLY A 94 -6.92 -5.08 4.80
C GLY A 94 -8.23 -5.85 4.60
N PRO A 95 -9.36 -5.14 4.41
CA PRO A 95 -10.62 -5.76 4.04
C PRO A 95 -10.47 -6.65 2.80
N GLY A 96 -10.98 -7.88 2.87
CA GLY A 96 -10.96 -8.85 1.77
C GLY A 96 -9.62 -9.55 1.49
N VAL A 97 -8.49 -9.12 2.06
CA VAL A 97 -7.17 -9.72 1.79
C VAL A 97 -7.11 -11.20 2.21
N ALA A 98 -7.72 -11.55 3.35
CA ALA A 98 -7.73 -12.94 3.83
C ALA A 98 -8.54 -13.89 2.92
N GLU A 99 -9.55 -13.37 2.23
CA GLU A 99 -10.43 -14.15 1.35
C GLU A 99 -9.91 -14.18 -0.10
N HIS A 100 -9.42 -13.05 -0.60
CA HIS A 100 -9.11 -12.86 -2.01
C HIS A 100 -7.61 -12.80 -2.33
N GLY A 101 -6.77 -12.74 -1.30
CA GLY A 101 -5.31 -12.77 -1.43
C GLY A 101 -4.64 -11.39 -1.36
N MET A 102 -3.32 -11.44 -1.31
CA MET A 102 -2.46 -10.26 -1.19
C MET A 102 -2.63 -9.33 -2.41
N GLY A 103 -2.88 -8.05 -2.14
CA GLY A 103 -3.08 -7.04 -3.17
C GLY A 103 -4.55 -6.86 -3.58
N TRP A 104 -5.49 -7.54 -2.91
CA TRP A 104 -6.91 -7.24 -3.04
C TRP A 104 -7.19 -5.78 -2.68
N CYS A 105 -7.90 -5.09 -3.57
CA CYS A 105 -8.38 -3.74 -3.33
C CYS A 105 -9.89 -3.78 -3.08
N ASP A 106 -10.30 -3.51 -1.85
CA ASP A 106 -11.69 -3.56 -1.45
C ASP A 106 -12.49 -2.37 -2.02
N ILE A 107 -13.50 -2.67 -2.84
CA ILE A 107 -14.28 -1.65 -3.57
C ILE A 107 -15.16 -0.84 -2.62
N GLU A 108 -15.70 -1.45 -1.57
CA GLU A 108 -16.56 -0.75 -0.59
C GLU A 108 -15.75 0.28 0.19
N THR A 109 -14.60 -0.13 0.71
CA THR A 109 -13.63 0.75 1.38
C THR A 109 -13.20 1.90 0.47
N MET A 110 -12.89 1.63 -0.79
CA MET A 110 -12.49 2.68 -1.74
C MET A 110 -13.65 3.60 -2.13
N THR A 111 -14.89 3.10 -2.11
CA THR A 111 -16.09 3.92 -2.30
C THR A 111 -16.25 4.89 -1.14
N GLU A 112 -16.06 4.44 0.12
CA GLU A 112 -16.09 5.32 1.29
C GLU A 112 -15.02 6.44 1.20
N VAL A 113 -13.81 6.10 0.76
CA VAL A 113 -12.74 7.09 0.52
C VAL A 113 -13.17 8.13 -0.52
N ALA A 114 -13.76 7.70 -1.65
CA ALA A 114 -14.19 8.59 -2.72
C ALA A 114 -15.37 9.48 -2.30
N ASP A 115 -16.32 8.92 -1.55
CA ASP A 115 -17.47 9.65 -1.01
C ASP A 115 -17.01 10.71 -0.03
N ARG A 116 -16.11 10.36 0.91
CA ARG A 116 -15.56 11.33 1.86
C ARG A 116 -14.75 12.42 1.17
N ALA A 117 -13.96 12.06 0.16
CA ALA A 117 -13.21 13.04 -0.63
C ALA A 117 -14.15 14.01 -1.35
N THR A 118 -15.32 13.57 -1.80
CA THR A 118 -16.36 14.43 -2.38
C THR A 118 -16.99 15.35 -1.33
N GLU A 119 -17.36 14.82 -0.15
CA GLU A 119 -17.91 15.62 0.96
C GLU A 119 -16.96 16.72 1.43
N LEU A 120 -15.66 16.44 1.44
CA LEU A 120 -14.61 17.37 1.82
C LEU A 120 -14.24 18.37 0.70
N GLY A 121 -14.83 18.24 -0.49
CA GLY A 121 -14.53 19.08 -1.65
C GLY A 121 -13.14 18.84 -2.27
N ILE A 122 -12.54 17.67 -2.03
CA ILE A 122 -11.31 17.22 -2.70
C ILE A 122 -11.64 16.73 -4.12
N LEU A 123 -12.75 16.02 -4.26
CA LEU A 123 -13.32 15.64 -5.54
C LEU A 123 -14.51 16.56 -5.87
N ASP A 124 -14.55 17.03 -7.11
CA ASP A 124 -15.63 17.91 -7.59
C ASP A 124 -16.97 17.16 -7.78
N GLN A 125 -16.91 15.83 -7.92
CA GLN A 125 -18.07 14.98 -8.17
C GLN A 125 -17.81 13.54 -7.69
N PRO A 126 -18.87 12.76 -7.38
CA PRO A 126 -18.76 11.35 -7.07
C PRO A 126 -18.10 10.55 -8.21
N ILE A 127 -17.38 9.49 -7.85
CA ILE A 127 -16.70 8.60 -8.81
C ILE A 127 -17.27 7.19 -8.67
N ASP A 128 -17.52 6.53 -9.81
CA ASP A 128 -17.77 5.09 -9.83
C ASP A 128 -16.44 4.34 -9.64
N VAL A 129 -16.16 3.96 -8.39
CA VAL A 129 -14.94 3.25 -8.01
C VAL A 129 -14.83 1.88 -8.70
N SER A 130 -15.95 1.22 -8.97
CA SER A 130 -15.96 -0.08 -9.66
C SER A 130 -15.47 0.01 -11.12
N ALA A 131 -15.57 1.19 -11.73
CA ALA A 131 -15.02 1.47 -13.05
C ALA A 131 -13.55 1.93 -13.02
N ALA A 132 -13.05 2.36 -11.85
CA ALA A 132 -11.69 2.87 -11.68
C ALA A 132 -10.69 1.80 -11.19
N ILE A 133 -11.18 0.79 -10.47
CA ILE A 133 -10.35 -0.23 -9.82
C ILE A 133 -10.67 -1.61 -10.43
N THR A 134 -9.63 -2.45 -10.57
CA THR A 134 -9.81 -3.84 -10.97
C THR A 134 -8.93 -4.77 -10.14
N ASN A 135 -9.54 -5.85 -9.66
CA ASN A 135 -8.84 -6.94 -8.98
C ASN A 135 -8.56 -8.13 -9.93
N ALA A 136 -8.78 -7.98 -11.24
CA ALA A 136 -8.72 -9.08 -12.21
C ALA A 136 -7.36 -9.79 -12.29
N PHE A 137 -6.29 -9.17 -11.78
CA PHE A 137 -4.93 -9.70 -11.80
C PHE A 137 -4.45 -10.21 -10.44
N VAL A 138 -5.24 -10.04 -9.37
CA VAL A 138 -4.89 -10.52 -8.03
C VAL A 138 -5.00 -12.03 -8.02
N ALA A 139 -3.94 -12.70 -7.58
CA ALA A 139 -3.94 -14.15 -7.44
C ALA A 139 -4.72 -14.54 -6.17
N PRO A 140 -5.54 -15.61 -6.23
CA PRO A 140 -6.15 -16.16 -5.02
C PRO A 140 -5.07 -16.61 -4.02
N PRO A 141 -5.42 -16.70 -2.72
CA PRO A 141 -4.49 -17.07 -1.66
C PRO A 141 -3.85 -18.45 -1.82
#